data_AF-A0A4Q5SBS7-F1
#
_entry.id   AF-A0A4Q5SBS7-F1
#
_cell.length_a   1.000
_cell.length_b   1.000
_cell.length_c   1.000
_cell.angle_alpha   90.00
_cell.angle_beta   90.00
_cell.angle_gamma   90.00
#
_symmetry.space_group_name_H-M   'P 1'
#
loop_
_entity.id
_entity.type
_entity.pdbx_description
1 polymer ?
#
loop_
_entity_poly.entity_id
_entity_poly.type
_entity_poly.pdbx_seq_one_letter_code
_entity_poly.pdbx_strand_id
1 'polypeptide(L)' 'MKTLELFIYLLYCIPPLFFLLSRMYMLRFNRLRDSGKITDIISTKQRQTLYFLLGVLSTVLIIITKY' A
#
# COMPACT_ATOMS: atom_id res chain seq x y z
N MET A 1 -17.30 -16.61 18.84
CA MET A 1 -17.30 -16.73 17.37
C MET A 1 -17.31 -15.38 16.63
N LYS A 2 -18.03 -14.34 17.07
CA LYS A 2 -18.12 -13.05 16.34
C LYS A 2 -16.81 -12.26 16.16
N THR A 3 -15.86 -12.37 17.09
CA THR A 3 -14.59 -11.63 17.02
C THR A 3 -13.66 -12.15 15.93
N LEU A 4 -13.63 -13.46 15.70
CA LEU A 4 -12.73 -14.09 14.71
C LEU A 4 -13.07 -13.69 13.27
N GLU A 5 -14.37 -13.63 12.94
CA GLU A 5 -14.84 -13.19 11.62
C GLU A 5 -14.51 -11.72 11.35
N LEU A 6 -14.56 -10.88 12.39
CA LEU A 6 -14.19 -9.47 12.30
C LEU A 6 -12.70 -9.30 11.96
N PHE A 7 -11.82 -10.10 12.58
CA PHE A 7 -10.38 -10.10 12.29
C PHE A 7 -10.09 -10.53 10.85
N ILE A 8 -10.79 -11.56 10.36
CA ILE A 8 -10.65 -12.03 8.99
C ILE A 8 -11.07 -10.92 8.01
N TYR A 9 -12.22 -10.28 8.24
CA TYR A 9 -12.67 -9.14 7.44
C TYR A 9 -11.67 -7.98 7.44
N LEU A 10 -11.09 -7.66 8.60
CA LEU A 10 -10.06 -6.63 8.70
C LEU A 10 -8.82 -7.01 7.87
N LEU A 11 -8.42 -8.29 7.91
CA LEU A 11 -7.27 -8.80 7.17
C LEU A 11 -7.46 -8.66 5.66
N TYR A 12 -8.67 -8.90 5.15
CA TYR A 12 -9.02 -8.71 3.74
C TYR A 12 -9.00 -7.23 3.30
N CYS A 13 -9.10 -6.29 4.23
CA CYS A 13 -9.06 -4.85 3.94
C CYS A 13 -7.60 -4.30 3.85
N ILE A 14 -6.62 -5.06 4.33
CA ILE A 14 -5.20 -4.66 4.36
C ILE A 14 -4.61 -4.42 2.95
N PRO A 15 -4.79 -5.31 1.96
CA PRO A 15 -4.25 -5.09 0.61
C PRO A 15 -4.78 -3.81 -0.08
N PRO A 16 -6.10 -3.55 -0.15
CA PRO A 16 -6.59 -2.32 -0.79
C PRO A 16 -6.12 -1.05 -0.07
N LEU A 17 -5.95 -1.08 1.26
CA LEU A 17 -5.33 0.01 2.02
C LEU A 17 -3.89 0.30 1.55
N PHE A 18 -3.07 -0.73 1.35
CA PHE A 18 -1.71 -0.55 0.85
C PHE A 18 -1.66 0.00 -0.59
N PHE A 19 -2.58 -0.43 -1.45
CA PHE A 19 -2.70 0.15 -2.80
C PHE A 19 -3.13 1.62 -2.77
N LEU A 20 -4.07 1.98 -1.89
CA LEU A 20 -4.49 3.37 -1.67
C LEU A 20 -3.34 4.24 -1.18
N LEU A 21 -2.58 3.77 -0.19
CA LEU A 21 -1.37 4.42 0.29
C LEU A 21 -0.35 4.61 -0.84
N SER A 22 -0.08 3.58 -1.63
CA SER A 22 0.82 3.68 -2.79
C SER A 22 0.36 4.76 -3.79
N ARG A 23 -0.93 4.81 -4.13
CA ARG A 23 -1.49 5.87 -4.99
C ARG A 23 -1.36 7.26 -4.38
N MET A 24 -1.57 7.42 -3.07
CA MET A 24 -1.36 8.70 -2.40
C MET A 24 0.09 9.17 -2.52
N TYR A 25 1.06 8.27 -2.32
CA TYR A 25 2.47 8.61 -2.49
C TYR A 25 2.82 8.92 -3.95
N MET A 26 2.16 8.29 -4.93
CA MET A 26 2.29 8.65 -6.34
C MET A 26 1.79 10.07 -6.63
N LEU A 27 0.63 10.46 -6.09
CA LEU A 27 0.11 11.82 -6.22
C LEU A 27 1.04 12.84 -5.56
N ARG A 28 1.58 12.51 -4.39
CA ARG A 28 2.55 13.35 -3.68
C ARG A 28 3.86 13.48 -4.46
N PHE A 29 4.33 12.39 -5.08
CA PHE A 29 5.49 12.40 -5.96
C PHE A 29 5.27 13.34 -7.14
N ASN A 30 4.12 13.28 -7.80
CA ASN A 30 3.81 14.18 -8.91
C ASN A 30 3.83 15.65 -8.49
N ARG A 31 3.22 15.98 -7.33
CA ARG A 31 3.28 17.36 -6.78
C ARG A 31 4.69 17.81 -6.41
N LEU A 32 5.52 16.90 -5.91
CA LEU A 32 6.92 17.21 -5.55
C LEU A 32 7.82 17.33 -6.78
N ARG A 33 7.50 16.63 -7.87
CA ARG A 33 8.24 16.68 -9.14
C ARG A 33 8.28 18.09 -9.72
N ASP A 34 7.18 18.84 -9.55
CA ASP A 34 7.08 20.24 -9.98
C ASP A 34 7.77 21.22 -9.01
N SER A 35 8.15 20.79 -7.81
CA SER A 35 8.78 21.65 -6.78
C SER A 35 10.31 21.64 -6.79
N GLY A 36 10.93 20.75 -7.57
CA GLY A 36 12.40 20.66 -7.70
C GLY A 36 13.13 20.07 -6.49
N LYS A 37 12.41 19.62 -5.43
CA LYS A 37 13.02 18.99 -4.24
C LYS A 37 13.37 17.52 -4.47
N ILE A 38 14.54 17.27 -5.06
CA ILE A 38 15.04 15.94 -5.46
C ILE A 38 15.07 14.93 -4.29
N THR A 39 15.49 15.33 -3.10
CA THR A 39 15.59 14.43 -1.94
C THR A 39 14.23 13.91 -1.47
N ASP A 40 13.21 14.78 -1.46
CA ASP A 40 11.83 14.42 -1.11
C ASP A 40 11.20 13.53 -2.19
N ILE A 41 11.54 13.75 -3.46
CA ILE A 41 11.08 12.94 -4.60
C ILE A 41 11.57 11.48 -4.47
N ILE A 42 12.85 11.28 -4.13
CA ILE A 42 13.44 9.93 -3.96
C ILE A 42 12.80 9.21 -2.78
N SER A 43 12.72 9.88 -1.62
CA SER A 43 12.04 9.39 -0.41
C SER A 43 10.59 8.96 -0.69
N THR A 44 9.84 9.81 -1.40
CA THR A 44 8.42 9.57 -1.71
C THR A 44 8.26 8.39 -2.66
N LYS A 45 9.12 8.26 -3.67
CA LYS A 45 9.12 7.13 -4.62
C LYS A 45 9.48 5.81 -3.94
N GLN A 46 10.46 5.82 -3.04
CA GLN A 46 10.84 4.62 -2.29
C GLN A 46 9.69 4.13 -1.39
N ARG A 47 8.98 5.06 -0.73
CA ARG A 47 7.77 4.74 0.04
C ARG A 47 6.64 4.21 -0.84
N GLN A 48 6.38 4.82 -2.00
CA GLN A 48 5.39 4.33 -2.96
C GLN A 48 5.66 2.86 -3.34
N THR A 49 6.92 2.54 -3.69
CA THR A 49 7.34 1.19 -4.06
C THR A 49 7.19 0.22 -2.90
N LEU A 50 7.58 0.60 -1.68
CA LEU A 50 7.39 -0.23 -0.49
C LEU A 50 5.93 -0.58 -0.25
N TYR A 51 5.02 0.41 -0.26
CA TYR A 51 3.60 0.16 -0.07
C TYR A 51 2.98 -0.66 -1.20
N PHE A 52 3.46 -0.48 -2.44
CA PHE A 52 3.03 -1.32 -3.56
C PHE A 52 3.45 -2.79 -3.35
N LEU A 53 4.70 -3.03 -2.99
CA LEU A 53 5.22 -4.37 -2.69
C LEU A 53 4.48 -5.02 -1.53
N LEU A 54 4.23 -4.29 -0.44
CA LEU A 54 3.43 -4.74 0.70
C LEU A 54 1.99 -5.10 0.28
N GLY A 55 1.36 -4.28 -0.57
CA GLY A 55 0.04 -4.57 -1.12
C GLY A 55 0.01 -5.83 -1.98
N VAL A 56 1.00 -6.01 -2.86
CA VAL A 56 1.14 -7.21 -3.68
C VAL A 56 1.37 -8.45 -2.82
N LEU A 57 2.32 -8.42 -1.88
CA LEU A 57 2.61 -9.53 -0.97
C LEU A 57 1.38 -9.90 -0.12
N SER A 58 0.67 -8.90 0.40
CA SER A 58 -0.55 -9.11 1.17
C SER A 58 -1.66 -9.74 0.32
N THR A 59 -1.82 -9.30 -0.94
CA THR A 59 -2.79 -9.89 -1.88
C THR A 59 -2.44 -11.33 -2.20
N VAL A 60 -1.16 -11.61 -2.49
CA VAL A 60 -0.66 -12.97 -2.79
C VAL A 60 -0.87 -13.91 -1.61
N LEU A 61 -0.57 -13.47 -0.38
CA LEU A 61 -0.81 -14.26 0.84
C LEU A 61 -2.28 -14.61 1.01
N ILE A 62 -3.19 -13.66 0.77
CA ILE A 62 -4.63 -13.91 0.85
C ILE A 62 -5.08 -14.92 -0.21
N ILE A 63 -4.59 -14.79 -1.44
CA ILE A 63 -4.91 -15.72 -2.53
C ILE A 63 -4.44 -17.12 -2.16
N ILE A 64 -3.20 -17.28 -1.71
CA ILE A 64 -2.64 -18.58 -1.29
C ILE A 64 -3.38 -19.15 -0.09
N THR A 65 -3.81 -18.33 0.87
CA THR A 65 -4.51 -18.80 2.07
C THR A 65 -5.95 -19.23 1.76
N LYS A 66 -6.54 -18.66 0.71
CA LYS A 66 -7.91 -18.94 0.28
C LYS A 66 -8.02 -20.13 -0.69
N TYR A 67 -6.93 -20.50 -1.36
CA TYR A 67 -6.83 -21.62 -2.31
C TYR A 67 -6.18 -22.84 -1.64
#